data_AF-A0A2G9MPS9-F1
#
_entry.id   AF-A0A2G9MPS9-F1
#
_cell.length_a   1.000
_cell.length_b   1.000
_cell.length_c   1.000
_cell.angle_alpha   90.00
_cell.angle_beta   90.00
_cell.angle_gamma   90.00
#
_symmetry.space_group_name_H-M   'P 1'
#
loop_
_entity.id
_entity.type
_entity.pdbx_description
1 polymer ?
#
loop_
_entity_poly.entity_id
_entity_poly.type
_entity_poly.pdbx_seq_one_letter_code
_entity_poly.pdbx_strand_id
1 'polypeptide(L)'
;MNTNNEYNNLDDHTNELNKTESETNKTNDLETKVNKETKNYSTSKLGLFLADTSLAHIVFTPICAFNEYVLAGIDGEEVLKARAIGLIVGTVTTRAYTCFADKLLKWCDVNEQSSSTKKYLIEIIGGHIIHAPIYTGLLKFSGASWEEIAIALPATIAMGTLTTRPFRYALNKWRKYWGLKPALDE
;
A
#
# COMPACT_ATOMS: atom_id res chain seq x y z
N MET A 1 70.11 -17.28 -20.27
CA MET A 1 69.45 -15.98 -20.05
C MET A 1 67.99 -16.10 -20.49
N ASN A 2 67.05 -16.39 -19.57
CA ASN A 2 65.69 -15.82 -19.56
C ASN A 2 64.92 -16.34 -18.33
N THR A 3 65.13 -15.75 -17.15
CA THR A 3 64.41 -16.10 -15.91
C THR A 3 63.60 -14.92 -15.35
N ASN A 4 63.53 -13.80 -16.07
CA ASN A 4 62.95 -12.55 -15.58
C ASN A 4 61.48 -12.33 -16.00
N ASN A 5 60.86 -13.27 -16.71
CA ASN A 5 59.51 -13.06 -17.27
C ASN A 5 58.38 -13.79 -16.50
N GLU A 6 58.71 -14.69 -15.57
CA GLU A 6 57.69 -15.39 -14.75
C GLU A 6 57.32 -14.63 -13.47
N TYR A 7 58.22 -13.80 -12.92
CA TYR A 7 57.95 -13.06 -11.67
C TYR A 7 56.94 -11.92 -11.86
N ASN A 8 56.96 -11.21 -13.00
CA ASN A 8 56.04 -10.10 -13.24
C ASN A 8 54.57 -10.54 -13.45
N ASN A 9 54.33 -11.81 -13.79
CA ASN A 9 52.99 -12.32 -14.11
C ASN A 9 52.25 -12.83 -12.86
N LEU A 10 52.99 -13.21 -11.81
CA LEU A 10 52.44 -13.63 -10.52
C LEU A 10 51.93 -12.44 -9.69
N ASP A 11 52.60 -11.30 -9.78
CA ASP A 11 52.23 -10.06 -9.07
C ASP A 11 50.97 -9.40 -9.66
N ASP A 12 50.73 -9.55 -10.97
CA ASP A 12 49.55 -9.00 -11.65
C ASP A 12 48.30 -9.83 -11.32
N HIS A 13 48.42 -11.16 -11.35
CA HIS A 13 47.33 -12.06 -10.95
C HIS A 13 46.94 -11.94 -9.48
N THR A 14 47.89 -11.70 -8.57
CA THR A 14 47.59 -11.47 -7.15
C THR A 14 46.92 -10.12 -6.90
N ASN A 15 47.26 -9.08 -7.67
CA ASN A 15 46.56 -7.79 -7.60
C ASN A 15 45.12 -7.87 -8.12
N GLU A 16 44.85 -8.61 -9.20
CA GLU A 16 43.48 -8.83 -9.68
C GLU A 16 42.64 -9.63 -8.68
N LEU A 17 43.20 -10.68 -8.07
CA LEU A 17 42.52 -11.46 -7.04
C LEU A 17 42.16 -10.60 -5.81
N ASN A 18 43.10 -9.79 -5.32
CA ASN A 18 42.88 -8.88 -4.19
C ASN A 18 41.83 -7.80 -4.51
N LYS A 19 41.80 -7.30 -5.76
CA LYS A 19 40.79 -6.34 -6.21
C LYS A 19 39.41 -6.97 -6.29
N THR A 20 39.31 -8.19 -6.82
CA THR A 20 38.05 -8.93 -6.92
C THR A 20 37.50 -9.29 -5.54
N GLU A 21 38.37 -9.67 -4.62
CA GLU A 21 38.02 -10.00 -3.23
C GLU A 21 37.60 -8.73 -2.43
N SER A 22 38.26 -7.59 -2.68
CA SER A 22 37.86 -6.28 -2.15
C SER A 22 36.50 -5.82 -2.68
N GLU A 23 36.23 -5.99 -3.98
CA GLU A 23 34.94 -5.64 -4.58
C GLU A 23 33.82 -6.55 -4.04
N THR A 24 34.08 -7.86 -3.91
CA THR A 24 33.14 -8.85 -3.37
C THR A 24 32.83 -8.59 -1.88
N ASN A 25 33.82 -8.23 -1.07
CA ASN A 25 33.59 -7.86 0.33
C ASN A 25 32.79 -6.57 0.47
N LYS A 26 32.97 -5.61 -0.45
CA LYS A 26 32.23 -4.34 -0.45
C LYS A 26 30.77 -4.54 -0.87
N THR A 27 30.48 -5.40 -1.84
CA THR A 27 29.11 -5.81 -2.20
C THR A 27 28.46 -6.60 -1.08
N ASN A 28 29.16 -7.54 -0.43
CA ASN A 28 28.64 -8.26 0.72
C ASN A 28 28.31 -7.34 1.90
N ASP A 29 29.13 -6.31 2.17
CA ASP A 29 28.84 -5.31 3.21
C ASP A 29 27.65 -4.40 2.87
N LEU A 30 27.48 -4.06 1.59
CA LEU A 30 26.33 -3.31 1.09
C LEU A 30 25.04 -4.15 1.14
N GLU A 31 25.09 -5.42 0.71
CA GLU A 31 23.97 -6.36 0.83
C GLU A 31 23.64 -6.65 2.29
N THR A 32 24.65 -6.73 3.17
CA THR A 32 24.43 -6.93 4.61
C THR A 32 23.84 -5.68 5.26
N LYS A 33 24.23 -4.47 4.84
CA LYS A 33 23.59 -3.21 5.32
C LYS A 33 22.18 -3.04 4.77
N VAL A 34 21.93 -3.35 3.50
CA VAL A 34 20.60 -3.36 2.87
C VAL A 34 19.71 -4.44 3.51
N ASN A 35 20.24 -5.62 3.83
CA ASN A 35 19.53 -6.66 4.58
C ASN A 35 19.37 -6.30 6.07
N LYS A 36 20.28 -5.54 6.69
CA LYS A 36 20.05 -5.01 8.06
C LYS A 36 18.98 -3.91 8.06
N GLU A 37 18.78 -3.25 6.93
CA GLU A 37 17.64 -2.37 6.64
C GLU A 37 16.38 -3.11 6.15
N THR A 38 16.41 -4.44 5.97
CA THR A 38 15.19 -5.25 6.10
C THR A 38 14.77 -5.23 7.57
N LYS A 39 14.18 -4.07 7.90
CA LYS A 39 13.84 -3.56 9.20
C LYS A 39 13.16 -4.63 10.06
N ASN A 40 13.50 -4.62 11.35
CA ASN A 40 12.69 -5.15 12.44
C ASN A 40 11.32 -4.45 12.44
N TYR A 41 10.47 -4.78 11.47
CA TYR A 41 9.13 -4.25 11.38
C TYR A 41 8.27 -4.90 12.46
N SER A 42 7.64 -4.08 13.29
CA SER A 42 6.70 -4.57 14.28
C SER A 42 5.44 -5.10 13.59
N THR A 43 4.96 -6.26 14.02
CA THR A 43 3.68 -6.85 13.59
C THR A 43 2.53 -6.48 14.54
N SER A 44 2.68 -5.39 15.30
CA SER A 44 1.67 -4.92 16.24
C SER A 44 0.32 -4.71 15.55
N LYS A 45 -0.69 -5.51 15.95
CA LYS A 45 -2.06 -5.43 15.41
C LYS A 45 -2.69 -4.06 15.66
N LEU A 46 -2.43 -3.48 16.84
CA LEU A 46 -2.94 -2.16 17.21
C LEU A 46 -2.22 -1.05 16.43
N GLY A 47 -0.89 -1.15 16.29
CA GLY A 47 -0.12 -0.20 15.47
C GLY A 47 -0.59 -0.19 14.02
N LEU A 48 -0.82 -1.37 13.44
CA LEU A 48 -1.35 -1.51 12.08
C LEU A 48 -2.74 -0.89 11.93
N PHE A 49 -3.63 -1.13 12.91
CA PHE A 49 -4.96 -0.54 12.91
C PHE A 49 -4.91 0.99 12.97
N LEU A 50 -4.09 1.56 13.85
CA LEU A 50 -3.96 3.01 13.99
C LEU A 50 -3.31 3.65 12.76
N ALA A 51 -2.27 3.03 12.20
CA ALA A 51 -1.63 3.51 10.97
C ALA A 51 -2.61 3.50 9.78
N ASP A 52 -3.34 2.40 9.57
CA ASP A 52 -4.30 2.29 8.47
C ASP A 52 -5.43 3.32 8.60
N THR A 53 -5.99 3.43 9.80
CA THR A 53 -7.14 4.32 10.06
C THR A 53 -6.73 5.78 10.00
N SER A 54 -5.57 6.15 10.54
CA SER A 54 -5.09 7.53 10.51
C SER A 54 -4.86 8.01 9.09
N LEU A 55 -4.21 7.21 8.24
CA LEU A 55 -4.01 7.59 6.84
C LEU A 55 -5.34 7.70 6.09
N ALA A 56 -6.24 6.74 6.25
CA ALA A 56 -7.55 6.78 5.62
C ALA A 56 -8.30 8.08 5.97
N HIS A 57 -8.28 8.48 7.24
CA HIS A 57 -8.96 9.70 7.68
C HIS A 57 -8.27 10.97 7.19
N ILE A 58 -6.94 11.01 7.19
CA ILE A 58 -6.17 12.15 6.65
C ILE A 58 -6.46 12.37 5.16
N VAL A 59 -6.60 11.29 4.39
CA VAL A 59 -6.86 11.37 2.94
C VAL A 59 -8.32 11.65 2.64
N PHE A 60 -9.25 10.87 3.21
CA PHE A 60 -10.65 10.91 2.78
C PHE A 60 -11.48 11.97 3.50
N THR A 61 -11.16 12.33 4.76
CA THR A 61 -11.97 13.31 5.51
C THR A 61 -12.01 14.68 4.81
N PRO A 62 -10.87 15.27 4.39
CA PRO A 62 -10.88 16.57 3.72
C PRO A 62 -11.57 16.51 2.35
N ILE A 63 -11.34 15.43 1.58
CA ILE A 63 -11.95 15.25 0.26
C ILE A 63 -13.48 15.17 0.39
N CYS A 64 -13.97 14.37 1.34
CA CYS A 64 -15.41 14.26 1.57
C CYS A 64 -16.00 15.55 2.13
N ALA A 65 -15.34 16.21 3.09
CA ALA A 65 -15.81 17.49 3.63
C ALA A 65 -15.89 18.57 2.53
N PHE A 66 -14.89 18.61 1.64
CA PHE A 66 -14.90 19.50 0.49
C PHE A 66 -16.05 19.17 -0.47
N ASN A 67 -16.26 17.89 -0.80
CA ASN A 67 -17.36 17.46 -1.65
C ASN A 67 -18.73 17.84 -1.04
N GLU A 68 -18.92 17.63 0.26
CA GLU A 68 -20.17 17.94 0.96
C GLU A 68 -20.44 19.45 1.03
N TYR A 69 -19.42 20.24 1.39
CA TYR A 69 -19.57 21.68 1.53
C TYR A 69 -19.71 22.38 0.18
N VAL A 70 -18.83 22.06 -0.78
CA VAL A 70 -18.73 22.80 -2.05
C VAL A 70 -19.67 22.25 -3.12
N LEU A 71 -19.81 20.93 -3.24
CA LEU A 71 -20.59 20.32 -4.34
C LEU A 71 -22.02 19.98 -3.92
N ALA A 72 -22.22 19.54 -2.68
CA ALA A 72 -23.57 19.25 -2.17
C ALA A 72 -24.24 20.45 -1.48
N GLY A 73 -23.49 21.52 -1.18
CA GLY A 73 -24.02 22.74 -0.57
C GLY A 73 -24.53 22.54 0.87
N ILE A 74 -24.00 21.55 1.58
CA ILE A 74 -24.37 21.24 2.97
C ILE A 74 -23.72 22.27 3.90
N ASP A 75 -24.45 22.71 4.93
CA ASP A 75 -23.94 23.68 5.91
C ASP A 75 -22.72 23.13 6.68
N GLY A 76 -21.82 24.03 7.08
CA GLY A 76 -20.57 23.66 7.75
C GLY A 76 -20.76 22.86 9.04
N GLU A 77 -21.79 23.14 9.84
CA GLU A 77 -22.08 22.37 11.06
C GLU A 77 -22.58 20.95 10.74
N GLU A 78 -23.39 20.82 9.70
CA GLU A 78 -23.89 19.53 9.23
C GLU A 78 -22.76 18.70 8.62
N VAL A 79 -21.85 19.32 7.85
CA VAL A 79 -20.63 18.67 7.37
C VAL A 79 -19.82 18.13 8.54
N LEU A 80 -19.61 18.92 9.61
CA LEU A 80 -18.85 18.47 10.76
C LEU A 80 -19.50 17.25 11.46
N LYS A 81 -20.83 17.25 11.63
CA LYS A 81 -21.58 16.11 12.16
C LYS A 81 -21.47 14.88 11.25
N ALA A 82 -21.63 15.08 9.94
CA ALA A 82 -21.49 14.02 8.93
C ALA A 82 -20.08 13.43 8.95
N ARG A 83 -19.03 14.25 9.09
CA ARG A 83 -17.64 13.77 9.22
C ARG A 83 -17.40 13.05 10.54
N ALA A 84 -17.96 13.50 11.65
CA ALA A 84 -17.83 12.79 12.93
C ALA A 84 -18.40 11.36 12.84
N ILE A 85 -19.58 11.20 12.25
CA ILE A 85 -20.18 9.88 11.98
C ILE A 85 -19.33 9.10 10.96
N GLY A 86 -18.90 9.78 9.90
CA GLY A 86 -18.05 9.23 8.85
C GLY A 86 -16.70 8.71 9.37
N LEU A 87 -16.12 9.33 10.40
CA LEU A 87 -14.88 8.85 11.03
C LEU A 87 -15.12 7.51 11.73
N ILE A 88 -16.22 7.37 12.47
CA ILE A 88 -16.55 6.11 13.19
C ILE A 88 -16.80 4.98 12.17
N VAL A 89 -17.67 5.24 11.20
CA VAL A 89 -18.01 4.26 10.14
C VAL A 89 -16.78 3.96 9.29
N GLY A 90 -16.01 5.00 8.94
CA GLY A 90 -14.78 4.91 8.17
C GLY A 90 -13.72 4.06 8.86
N THR A 91 -13.58 4.15 10.18
CA THR A 91 -12.65 3.31 10.95
C THR A 91 -13.02 1.83 10.85
N VAL A 92 -14.30 1.50 11.05
CA VAL A 92 -14.77 0.10 10.99
C VAL A 92 -14.59 -0.46 9.58
N THR A 93 -15.01 0.29 8.56
CA THR A 93 -14.94 -0.13 7.16
C THR A 93 -13.51 -0.24 6.66
N THR A 94 -12.65 0.74 6.99
CA THR A 94 -11.21 0.71 6.64
C THR A 94 -10.55 -0.54 7.19
N ARG A 95 -10.83 -0.92 8.45
CA ARG A 95 -10.20 -2.11 9.02
C ARG A 95 -10.72 -3.40 8.40
N ALA A 96 -12.03 -3.52 8.19
CA ALA A 96 -12.60 -4.67 7.51
C ALA A 96 -11.98 -4.85 6.13
N TYR A 97 -11.83 -3.73 5.41
CA TYR A 97 -11.23 -3.71 4.09
C TYR A 97 -9.75 -4.07 4.09
N THR A 98 -8.90 -3.40 4.89
CA THR A 98 -7.45 -3.68 4.87
C THR A 98 -7.15 -5.11 5.30
N CYS A 99 -7.88 -5.63 6.30
CA CYS A 99 -7.75 -7.02 6.72
C CYS A 99 -8.15 -8.01 5.62
N PHE A 100 -9.26 -7.76 4.91
CA PHE A 100 -9.71 -8.62 3.82
C PHE A 100 -8.76 -8.55 2.62
N ALA A 101 -8.35 -7.36 2.20
CA ALA A 101 -7.42 -7.17 1.09
C ALA A 101 -6.07 -7.85 1.36
N ASP A 102 -5.51 -7.68 2.56
CA ASP A 102 -4.24 -8.32 2.95
C ASP A 102 -4.36 -9.85 2.98
N LYS A 103 -5.53 -10.40 3.36
CA LYS A 103 -5.81 -11.84 3.29
C LYS A 103 -5.97 -12.33 1.86
N LEU A 104 -6.65 -11.57 1.01
CA LEU A 104 -6.89 -11.94 -0.37
C LEU A 104 -5.58 -11.99 -1.17
N LEU A 105 -4.68 -11.03 -0.94
CA LEU A 105 -3.33 -11.05 -1.49
C LEU A 105 -2.57 -12.34 -1.11
N LYS A 106 -2.68 -12.77 0.15
CA LYS A 106 -2.09 -14.04 0.61
C LYS A 106 -2.77 -15.26 0.01
N TRP A 107 -4.09 -15.28 -0.08
CA TRP A 107 -4.84 -16.40 -0.66
C TRP A 107 -4.58 -16.58 -2.16
N CYS A 108 -4.25 -15.51 -2.87
CA CYS A 108 -3.92 -15.56 -4.29
C CYS A 108 -2.42 -15.73 -4.58
N ASP A 109 -1.62 -16.07 -3.56
CA ASP A 109 -0.16 -16.14 -3.62
C ASP A 109 0.46 -14.93 -4.34
N VAL A 110 0.01 -13.74 -3.93
CA VAL A 110 0.57 -12.48 -4.41
C VAL A 110 1.70 -12.08 -3.47
N ASN A 111 2.91 -12.10 -4.01
CA ASN A 111 4.15 -11.73 -3.32
C ASN A 111 4.87 -10.61 -4.07
N GLU A 112 6.03 -10.20 -3.57
CA GLU A 112 6.85 -9.14 -4.16
C GLU A 112 7.25 -9.44 -5.61
N GLN A 113 7.48 -10.72 -5.92
CA GLN A 113 7.87 -11.20 -7.25
C GLN A 113 6.70 -11.29 -8.24
N SER A 114 5.46 -11.11 -7.77
CA SER A 114 4.28 -11.14 -8.62
C SER A 114 4.23 -9.93 -9.57
N SER A 115 3.71 -10.14 -10.78
CA SER A 115 3.58 -9.07 -11.76
C SER A 115 2.73 -7.90 -11.21
N SER A 116 3.08 -6.67 -11.62
CA SER A 116 2.35 -5.45 -11.22
C SER A 116 0.85 -5.56 -11.54
N THR A 117 0.52 -6.16 -12.69
CA THR A 117 -0.88 -6.40 -13.10
C THR A 117 -1.61 -7.37 -12.17
N LYS A 118 -0.96 -8.46 -11.73
CA LYS A 118 -1.57 -9.41 -10.78
C LYS A 118 -1.86 -8.73 -9.45
N LYS A 119 -0.88 -7.97 -8.91
CA LYS A 119 -1.05 -7.19 -7.67
C LYS A 119 -2.26 -6.25 -7.79
N TYR A 120 -2.30 -5.46 -8.86
CA TYR A 120 -3.38 -4.49 -9.11
C TYR A 120 -4.76 -5.13 -9.21
N LEU A 121 -4.88 -6.22 -9.99
CA LEU A 121 -6.17 -6.87 -10.21
C LEU A 121 -6.73 -7.44 -8.90
N ILE A 122 -5.90 -8.09 -8.08
CA ILE A 122 -6.33 -8.64 -6.79
C ILE A 122 -6.69 -7.54 -5.80
N GLU A 123 -5.97 -6.41 -5.80
CA GLU A 123 -6.31 -5.24 -4.98
C GLU A 123 -7.65 -4.61 -5.36
N ILE A 124 -7.92 -4.45 -6.67
CA ILE A 124 -9.21 -3.98 -7.19
C ILE A 124 -10.32 -4.92 -6.75
N ILE A 125 -10.16 -6.22 -7.01
CA ILE A 125 -11.19 -7.21 -6.68
C ILE A 125 -11.48 -7.20 -5.18
N GLY A 126 -10.42 -7.21 -4.36
CA GLY A 126 -10.55 -7.14 -2.90
C GLY A 126 -11.24 -5.87 -2.41
N GLY A 127 -10.97 -4.73 -3.06
CA GLY A 127 -11.68 -3.46 -2.84
C GLY A 127 -13.16 -3.56 -3.12
N HIS A 128 -13.51 -3.94 -4.33
CA HIS A 128 -14.89 -3.85 -4.79
C HIS A 128 -15.80 -4.89 -4.12
N ILE A 129 -15.29 -6.07 -3.74
CA ILE A 129 -16.08 -7.07 -2.99
C ILE A 129 -16.61 -6.51 -1.66
N ILE A 130 -15.82 -5.68 -0.98
CA ILE A 130 -16.24 -5.08 0.30
C ILE A 130 -17.02 -3.78 0.07
N HIS A 131 -16.55 -2.91 -0.82
CA HIS A 131 -17.14 -1.58 -1.01
C HIS A 131 -18.47 -1.62 -1.76
N ALA A 132 -18.65 -2.47 -2.77
CA ALA A 132 -19.87 -2.48 -3.59
C ALA A 132 -21.13 -2.85 -2.78
N PRO A 133 -21.12 -3.88 -1.91
CA PRO A 133 -22.28 -4.17 -1.05
C PRO A 133 -22.58 -3.07 -0.03
N ILE A 134 -21.54 -2.49 0.58
CA ILE A 134 -21.69 -1.40 1.56
C ILE A 134 -22.30 -0.18 0.88
N TYR A 135 -21.78 0.21 -0.28
CA TYR A 135 -22.28 1.36 -1.03
C TYR A 135 -23.71 1.15 -1.53
N THR A 136 -24.01 -0.05 -2.05
CA THR A 136 -25.36 -0.42 -2.48
C THR A 136 -26.35 -0.37 -1.31
N GLY A 137 -25.95 -0.89 -0.14
CA GLY A 137 -26.75 -0.83 1.08
C GLY A 137 -27.00 0.59 1.54
N LEU A 138 -25.98 1.46 1.48
CA LEU A 138 -26.09 2.87 1.84
C LEU A 138 -27.06 3.63 0.92
N LEU A 139 -26.92 3.47 -0.40
CA LEU A 139 -27.83 4.06 -1.37
C LEU A 139 -29.26 3.55 -1.19
N LYS A 140 -29.42 2.25 -0.90
CA LYS A 140 -30.75 1.69 -0.69
C LYS A 140 -31.39 2.25 0.59
N PHE A 141 -30.60 2.40 1.65
CA PHE A 141 -31.03 3.00 2.91
C PHE A 141 -31.38 4.48 2.75
N SER A 142 -30.70 5.23 1.88
CA SER A 142 -31.03 6.63 1.57
C SER A 142 -32.26 6.78 0.67
N GLY A 143 -32.90 5.69 0.27
CA GLY A 143 -34.11 5.71 -0.55
C GLY A 143 -33.89 5.68 -2.06
N ALA A 144 -32.66 5.43 -2.54
CA ALA A 144 -32.38 5.39 -3.97
C ALA A 144 -33.13 4.23 -4.68
N SER A 145 -33.53 4.48 -5.92
CA SER A 145 -34.11 3.48 -6.80
C SER A 145 -33.05 2.49 -7.30
N TRP A 146 -33.48 1.32 -7.77
CA TRP A 146 -32.55 0.35 -8.34
C TRP A 146 -31.91 0.86 -9.65
N GLU A 147 -32.61 1.71 -10.42
CA GLU A 147 -32.03 2.36 -11.60
C GLU A 147 -30.91 3.34 -11.22
N GLU A 148 -31.14 4.17 -10.19
CA GLU A 148 -30.14 5.11 -9.70
C GLU A 148 -28.88 4.39 -9.17
N ILE A 149 -29.08 3.29 -8.45
CA ILE A 149 -27.98 2.43 -7.97
C ILE A 149 -27.22 1.82 -9.16
N ALA A 150 -27.91 1.33 -10.19
CA ALA A 150 -27.28 0.73 -11.36
C ALA A 150 -26.43 1.73 -12.16
N ILE A 151 -26.77 3.02 -12.12
CA ILE A 151 -26.00 4.10 -12.75
C ILE A 151 -24.82 4.53 -11.85
N ALA A 152 -25.05 4.65 -10.54
CA ALA A 152 -24.04 5.15 -9.59
C ALA A 152 -22.93 4.12 -9.30
N LEU A 153 -23.25 2.82 -9.30
CA LEU A 153 -22.32 1.77 -8.92
C LEU A 153 -21.13 1.64 -9.89
N PRO A 154 -21.29 1.62 -11.23
CA PRO A 154 -20.17 1.60 -12.17
C PRO A 154 -19.26 2.82 -12.05
N ALA A 155 -19.82 4.03 -11.85
CA ALA A 155 -19.03 5.24 -11.65
C ALA A 155 -18.18 5.14 -10.37
N THR A 156 -18.77 4.61 -9.30
CA THR A 156 -18.07 4.37 -8.03
C THR A 156 -16.97 3.32 -8.18
N ILE A 157 -17.22 2.24 -8.93
CA ILE A 157 -16.21 1.20 -9.22
C ILE A 157 -15.05 1.78 -10.05
N ALA A 158 -15.35 2.60 -11.06
CA ALA A 158 -14.33 3.23 -11.89
C ALA A 158 -13.43 4.17 -11.06
N MET A 159 -14.04 5.01 -10.21
CA MET A 159 -13.31 5.89 -9.30
C MET A 159 -12.53 5.11 -8.25
N GLY A 160 -13.13 4.07 -7.67
CA GLY A 160 -12.47 3.17 -6.71
C GLY A 160 -11.24 2.50 -7.32
N THR A 161 -11.36 2.02 -8.56
CA THR A 161 -10.26 1.42 -9.32
C THR A 161 -9.11 2.39 -9.52
N LEU A 162 -9.39 3.62 -9.97
CA LEU A 162 -8.37 4.65 -10.21
C LEU A 162 -7.64 5.07 -8.92
N THR A 163 -8.35 5.09 -7.79
CA THR A 163 -7.83 5.56 -6.50
C THR A 163 -7.19 4.44 -5.67
N THR A 164 -7.50 3.17 -5.94
CA THR A 164 -7.04 2.01 -5.16
C THR A 164 -5.51 1.96 -5.06
N ARG A 165 -4.82 2.14 -6.18
CA ARG A 165 -3.35 2.03 -6.25
C ARG A 165 -2.62 3.18 -5.55
N PRO A 166 -2.91 4.45 -5.87
CA PRO A 166 -2.32 5.59 -5.17
C PRO A 166 -2.52 5.50 -3.65
N PHE A 167 -3.71 5.06 -3.22
CA PHE A 167 -3.99 4.87 -1.81
C PHE A 167 -3.16 3.74 -1.20
N ARG A 168 -3.01 2.59 -1.89
CA ARG A 168 -2.18 1.46 -1.42
C ARG A 168 -0.73 1.84 -1.25
N TYR A 169 -0.20 2.56 -2.22
CA TYR A 169 1.17 3.07 -2.17
C TYR A 169 1.38 3.99 -0.97
N ALA A 170 0.47 4.95 -0.76
CA ALA A 170 0.52 5.83 0.39
C ALA A 170 0.41 5.04 1.71
N LEU A 171 -0.45 4.01 1.76
CA LEU A 171 -0.64 3.14 2.92
C LEU A 171 0.61 2.34 3.27
N ASN A 172 1.24 1.70 2.28
CA ASN A 172 2.46 0.94 2.47
C ASN A 172 3.60 1.86 2.96
N LYS A 173 3.73 3.06 2.39
CA LYS A 173 4.68 4.07 2.87
C LYS A 173 4.39 4.52 4.31
N TRP A 174 3.13 4.75 4.65
CA TRP A 174 2.73 5.16 5.99
C TRP A 174 3.01 4.08 7.03
N ARG A 175 2.72 2.81 6.69
CA ARG A 175 3.10 1.65 7.52
C ARG A 175 4.61 1.59 7.73
N LYS A 176 5.42 1.80 6.68
CA LYS A 176 6.89 1.86 6.78
C LYS A 176 7.35 3.01 7.70
N TYR A 177 6.71 4.17 7.66
CA TYR A 177 7.00 5.30 8.55
C TYR A 177 6.72 4.97 10.02
N TRP A 178 5.67 4.18 10.28
CA TRP A 178 5.33 3.68 11.61
C TRP A 178 6.19 2.48 12.06
N GLY A 179 7.17 2.06 11.26
CA GLY A 179 7.97 0.86 11.56
C GLY A 179 7.15 -0.44 11.51
N LEU A 180 6.08 -0.48 10.73
CA LEU A 180 5.19 -1.62 10.54
C LEU A 180 5.42 -2.30 9.20
N LYS A 181 5.16 -3.61 9.15
CA LYS A 181 5.33 -4.40 7.93
C LYS A 181 4.26 -4.03 6.88
N PRO A 182 4.63 -3.66 5.64
CA PRO A 182 3.68 -3.43 4.56
C PRO A 182 3.06 -4.75 4.07
N ALA A 183 1.93 -4.67 3.36
CA ALA A 183 1.28 -5.86 2.80
C ALA A 183 1.99 -6.38 1.54
N LEU A 184 2.53 -5.45 0.75
CA LEU A 184 3.41 -5.70 -0.38
C LEU A 184 4.54 -4.68 -0.31
N ASP A 185 5.77 -5.13 -0.50
CA ASP A 185 6.86 -4.21 -0.84
C ASP A 185 6.74 -3.84 -2.33
N GLU A 186 6.61 -2.53 -2.56
CA GLU A 186 6.61 -1.89 -3.88
C GLU A 186 8.01 -1.45 -4.26
#